data_AF-A0A1V9KHL5-F1
#
_entry.id   AF-A0A1V9KHL5-F1
#
_cell.length_a   1.000
_cell.length_b   1.000
_cell.length_c   1.000
_cell.angle_alpha   90.00
_cell.angle_beta   90.00
_cell.angle_gamma   90.00
#
_symmetry.space_group_name_H-M   'P 1'
#
loop_
_entity.id
_entity.type
_entity.pdbx_description
1 polymer ?
#
loop_
_entity_poly.entity_id
_entity_poly.type
_entity_poly.pdbx_seq_one_letter_code
_entity_poly.pdbx_strand_id
1 'polypeptide(L)'
;MRPAVTIRPLAALTAVLAGAGALLATAVPAHADAAPLPAHVVAPYVETYQPDDISDLAAASGNKYLTLAFLQTEKKGSCTPYWDGDTSLPVGQAAFGGEIADLQGRGGNAIPSFGGYAADNGGTELADSCTDVNAIAAAFEKVVTTYNVPRIDLDVEDNSLTNTAGIDRRNQAIKKVQDWAAANGRSVQFSYTLPTTTSGLAADGLKVLKSAKTAGARIDVVNLMTFDYYDNATHHMADDTKTATAGLASQLVALHPEMTTTQIWASIGVTEMPGIDDFGAAETFTTADAAAVDSWAKTRGINNLSFWALQRDNGGCPGTGGSDTCSGIAQDTWAFSHAFADFSGPGTPVPDDFGVAVAPGAASVAPGGGTSATVSTSVVSGAAQQVALKVTGAPTGVTATLSPATVKAGATSALSVTTTSATAPGTYPLTITGTAGSTAHTATFTLTVTGTGGGGGGAIVNGGLETGSLAPWTCAAGSGITTTTAHTGTHALESVPTSSATGQCEQTLTLLPKTKYTLSGWVQGSYAYLGVSGGATASGWASSGTWTKVSVPFTTGTSGTVTVYLHGWYGQGAVHGDDLTVG
;
A
#
# COMPACT_ATOMS: atom_id res chain seq x y z
N MET A 1 85.26 33.42 21.38
CA MET A 1 83.96 33.81 21.98
C MET A 1 82.87 33.00 21.30
N ARG A 2 81.89 32.53 22.10
CA ARG A 2 80.90 31.45 21.89
C ARG A 2 81.45 30.03 22.15
N PRO A 3 81.21 29.45 23.35
CA PRO A 3 81.51 28.05 23.60
C PRO A 3 80.29 27.17 23.31
N ALA A 4 80.54 26.09 22.58
CA ALA A 4 79.68 24.93 22.51
C ALA A 4 80.14 23.92 23.56
N VAL A 5 79.22 23.44 24.40
CA VAL A 5 79.38 22.24 25.25
C VAL A 5 77.93 21.76 25.48
N THR A 6 77.56 20.48 25.46
CA THR A 6 78.13 19.41 26.26
C THR A 6 77.56 18.05 25.82
N ILE A 7 78.42 17.02 25.82
CA ILE A 7 78.09 15.62 25.63
C ILE A 7 78.37 14.86 26.93
N ARG A 8 77.34 14.12 27.41
CA ARG A 8 77.34 12.86 28.23
C ARG A 8 77.87 12.90 29.68
N PRO A 9 77.68 11.83 30.51
CA PRO A 9 76.75 10.67 30.46
C PRO A 9 76.10 10.32 31.84
N LEU A 10 75.20 9.33 31.90
CA LEU A 10 75.08 8.37 33.03
C LEU A 10 74.21 7.18 32.54
N ALA A 11 74.82 6.04 32.20
CA ALA A 11 75.10 4.86 33.05
C ALA A 11 73.84 4.14 33.55
N ALA A 12 73.74 2.89 33.11
CA ALA A 12 72.62 1.97 33.21
C ALA A 12 72.50 1.29 34.58
N LEU A 13 71.29 0.83 34.92
CA LEU A 13 71.10 -0.37 35.74
C LEU A 13 69.86 -1.14 35.25
N THR A 14 70.12 -2.40 34.91
CA THR A 14 69.22 -3.44 34.41
C THR A 14 68.21 -3.93 35.45
N ALA A 15 66.99 -4.22 35.01
CA ALA A 15 66.12 -5.22 35.63
C ALA A 15 65.42 -6.04 34.54
N VAL A 16 65.61 -7.35 34.61
CA VAL A 16 65.06 -8.38 33.72
C VAL A 16 63.59 -8.61 34.04
N LEU A 17 62.71 -8.57 33.04
CA LEU A 17 61.42 -9.26 33.09
C LEU A 17 61.22 -10.09 31.82
N ALA A 18 60.76 -11.31 32.05
CA ALA A 18 60.66 -12.43 31.13
C ALA A 18 59.78 -12.14 29.92
N GLY A 19 60.20 -12.67 28.77
CA GLY A 19 59.45 -12.63 27.53
C GLY A 19 58.19 -13.49 27.58
N ALA A 20 57.07 -12.88 27.20
CA ALA A 20 55.98 -13.58 26.53
C ALA A 20 55.92 -13.02 25.10
N GLY A 21 56.24 -13.87 24.13
CA GLY A 21 56.14 -13.52 22.72
C GLY A 21 54.71 -13.20 22.36
N ALA A 22 54.40 -11.91 22.21
CA ALA A 22 53.18 -11.48 21.55
C ALA A 22 53.38 -11.72 20.05
N LEU A 23 52.82 -12.83 19.56
CA LEU A 23 52.46 -12.97 18.16
C LEU A 23 51.50 -11.82 17.82
N LEU A 24 52.03 -10.76 17.22
CA LEU A 24 51.24 -9.77 16.50
C LEU A 24 50.62 -10.50 15.30
N ALA A 25 49.46 -11.11 15.52
CA ALA A 25 48.55 -11.41 14.44
C ALA A 25 48.15 -10.05 13.84
N THR A 26 48.76 -9.71 12.70
CA THR A 26 48.27 -8.63 11.85
C THR A 26 46.85 -8.99 11.46
N ALA A 27 45.87 -8.40 12.13
CA ALA A 27 44.49 -8.45 11.70
C ALA A 27 44.48 -7.92 10.25
N VAL A 28 44.15 -8.79 9.31
CA VAL A 28 43.85 -8.39 7.94
C VAL A 28 42.76 -7.32 8.06
N PRO A 29 42.93 -6.12 7.46
CA PRO A 29 41.88 -5.11 7.52
C PRO A 29 40.61 -5.75 6.96
N ALA A 30 39.52 -5.71 7.72
CA ALA A 30 38.21 -6.02 7.17
C ALA A 30 38.03 -5.11 5.95
N HIS A 31 37.83 -5.71 4.76
CA HIS A 31 37.53 -4.93 3.56
C HIS A 31 36.30 -4.09 3.88
N ALA A 32 36.44 -2.76 3.80
CA ALA A 32 35.31 -1.86 3.98
C ALA A 32 34.25 -2.21 2.93
N ASP A 33 33.01 -2.39 3.38
CA ASP A 33 31.91 -2.73 2.49
C ASP A 33 31.76 -1.66 1.39
N ALA A 34 31.28 -2.08 0.22
CA ALA A 34 31.06 -1.17 -0.90
C ALA A 34 30.14 -0.03 -0.47
N ALA A 35 30.40 1.19 -0.96
CA ALA A 35 29.43 2.26 -0.79
C ALA A 35 28.09 1.83 -1.40
N PRO A 36 26.96 1.95 -0.68
CA PRO A 36 25.67 1.54 -1.22
C PRO A 36 25.33 2.38 -2.45
N LEU A 37 24.65 1.77 -3.42
CA LEU A 37 24.06 2.52 -4.52
C LEU A 37 23.02 3.51 -3.98
N PRO A 38 22.82 4.67 -4.63
CA PRO A 38 21.73 5.56 -4.30
C PRO A 38 20.37 4.86 -4.46
N ALA A 39 19.33 5.42 -3.82
CA ALA A 39 17.97 4.88 -3.91
C ALA A 39 17.42 4.92 -5.35
N HIS A 40 17.83 5.94 -6.11
CA HIS A 40 17.58 6.08 -7.53
C HIS A 40 18.91 6.13 -8.26
N VAL A 41 19.14 5.24 -9.22
CA VAL A 41 20.43 5.11 -9.90
C VAL A 41 20.25 5.10 -11.41
N VAL A 42 21.14 5.79 -12.12
CA VAL A 42 21.28 5.68 -13.57
C VAL A 42 22.54 4.90 -13.88
N ALA A 43 22.38 3.71 -14.44
CA ALA A 43 23.49 2.77 -14.66
C ALA A 43 23.39 2.11 -16.04
N PRO A 44 23.62 2.85 -17.14
CA PRO A 44 23.55 2.28 -18.48
C PRO A 44 24.51 1.11 -18.64
N TYR A 45 24.15 0.19 -19.54
CA TYR A 45 25.01 -0.92 -19.89
C TYR A 45 26.24 -0.43 -20.66
N VAL A 46 27.38 -1.07 -20.41
CA VAL A 46 28.60 -0.92 -21.19
C VAL A 46 28.98 -2.28 -21.73
N GLU A 47 29.14 -2.35 -23.03
CA GLU A 47 29.57 -3.55 -23.75
C GLU A 47 31.07 -3.77 -23.52
N THR A 48 31.45 -4.69 -22.61
CA THR A 48 32.86 -4.89 -22.21
C THR A 48 33.71 -5.57 -23.28
N TYR A 49 33.08 -6.14 -24.29
CA TYR A 49 33.73 -6.69 -25.48
C TYR A 49 34.14 -5.61 -26.50
N GLN A 50 33.72 -4.36 -26.30
CA GLN A 50 34.25 -3.22 -27.05
C GLN A 50 35.58 -2.75 -26.44
N PRO A 51 36.49 -2.15 -27.24
CA PRO A 51 37.84 -1.81 -26.79
C PRO A 51 37.92 -0.55 -25.90
N ASP A 52 36.79 0.04 -25.55
CA ASP A 52 36.71 1.28 -24.78
C ASP A 52 37.06 1.07 -23.30
N ASP A 53 37.72 2.06 -22.70
CA ASP A 53 37.93 2.10 -21.25
C ASP A 53 36.64 2.57 -20.56
N ILE A 54 36.11 1.76 -19.63
CA ILE A 54 34.80 2.03 -19.03
C ILE A 54 34.83 3.28 -18.14
N SER A 55 36.00 3.62 -17.59
CA SER A 55 36.17 4.79 -16.73
C SER A 55 36.18 6.08 -17.55
N ASP A 56 36.78 6.04 -18.75
CA ASP A 56 36.77 7.13 -19.72
C ASP A 56 35.37 7.35 -20.29
N LEU A 57 34.64 6.27 -20.65
CA LEU A 57 33.26 6.37 -21.10
C LEU A 57 32.37 7.04 -20.04
N ALA A 58 32.46 6.59 -18.80
CA ALA A 58 31.75 7.21 -17.69
C ALA A 58 32.13 8.69 -17.48
N ALA A 59 33.40 9.05 -17.67
CA ALA A 59 33.84 10.44 -17.55
C ALA A 59 33.25 11.32 -18.66
N ALA A 60 33.23 10.79 -19.90
CA ALA A 60 32.75 11.49 -21.08
C ALA A 60 31.23 11.69 -21.06
N SER A 61 30.47 10.67 -20.65
CA SER A 61 29.00 10.71 -20.59
C SER A 61 28.46 11.40 -19.33
N GLY A 62 29.28 11.50 -18.29
CA GLY A 62 28.87 12.00 -16.98
C GLY A 62 28.16 10.96 -16.10
N ASN A 63 27.99 9.72 -16.57
CA ASN A 63 27.45 8.64 -15.73
C ASN A 63 28.44 8.29 -14.62
N LYS A 64 27.91 8.10 -13.41
CA LYS A 64 28.71 7.65 -12.25
C LYS A 64 28.59 6.16 -12.00
N TYR A 65 27.48 5.57 -12.41
CA TYR A 65 27.23 4.15 -12.25
C TYR A 65 27.11 3.54 -13.64
N LEU A 66 27.65 2.34 -13.81
CA LEU A 66 27.64 1.60 -15.07
C LEU A 66 27.30 0.14 -14.80
N THR A 67 26.50 -0.45 -15.68
CA THR A 67 26.25 -1.90 -15.69
C THR A 67 27.18 -2.55 -16.71
N LEU A 68 28.01 -3.50 -16.29
CA LEU A 68 29.07 -4.06 -17.16
C LEU A 68 28.62 -5.39 -17.74
N ALA A 69 28.49 -5.45 -19.06
CA ALA A 69 27.97 -6.58 -19.82
C ALA A 69 29.08 -7.26 -20.64
N PHE A 70 29.37 -8.56 -20.48
CA PHE A 70 28.73 -9.51 -19.56
C PHE A 70 29.72 -10.50 -18.93
N LEU A 71 29.34 -11.08 -17.80
CA LEU A 71 29.99 -12.25 -17.22
C LEU A 71 29.27 -13.53 -17.66
N GLN A 72 30.03 -14.46 -18.23
CA GLN A 72 29.53 -15.78 -18.65
C GLN A 72 30.63 -16.83 -18.53
N THR A 73 30.29 -18.11 -18.69
CA THR A 73 31.29 -19.18 -18.74
C THR A 73 31.93 -19.26 -20.12
N GLU A 74 33.15 -19.81 -20.20
CA GLU A 74 33.85 -19.95 -21.49
C GLU A 74 33.19 -20.99 -22.40
N LYS A 75 32.43 -21.92 -21.81
CA LYS A 75 31.68 -22.97 -22.49
C LYS A 75 30.67 -23.61 -21.54
N LYS A 76 29.61 -24.16 -22.13
CA LYS A 76 28.62 -24.98 -21.43
C LYS A 76 29.27 -26.08 -20.59
N GLY A 77 28.83 -26.24 -19.34
CA GLY A 77 29.34 -27.22 -18.39
C GLY A 77 30.47 -26.70 -17.50
N SER A 78 30.98 -25.50 -17.74
CA SER A 78 31.92 -24.81 -16.85
C SER A 78 31.19 -24.11 -15.70
N CYS A 79 31.93 -23.85 -14.62
CA CYS A 79 31.48 -23.11 -13.43
C CYS A 79 32.29 -21.84 -13.18
N THR A 80 33.19 -21.47 -14.10
CA THR A 80 34.05 -20.29 -13.93
C THR A 80 33.55 -19.18 -14.83
N PRO A 81 33.14 -18.03 -14.28
CA PRO A 81 32.81 -16.87 -15.10
C PRO A 81 34.07 -16.12 -15.55
N TYR A 82 33.99 -15.60 -16.76
CA TYR A 82 34.94 -14.71 -17.41
C TYR A 82 34.16 -13.53 -18.00
N TRP A 83 34.80 -12.37 -18.10
CA TRP A 83 34.23 -11.29 -18.90
C TRP A 83 34.15 -11.75 -20.35
N ASP A 84 32.96 -11.63 -20.92
CA ASP A 84 32.59 -12.02 -22.28
C ASP A 84 32.85 -13.50 -22.60
N GLY A 85 33.04 -14.34 -21.58
CA GLY A 85 33.45 -15.74 -21.75
C GLY A 85 34.91 -15.90 -22.20
N ASP A 86 35.68 -14.82 -22.26
CA ASP A 86 37.09 -14.85 -22.65
C ASP A 86 37.97 -15.28 -21.48
N THR A 87 38.60 -16.45 -21.61
CA THR A 87 39.54 -16.97 -20.62
C THR A 87 40.74 -16.05 -20.33
N SER A 88 41.02 -15.07 -21.20
CA SER A 88 42.05 -14.04 -20.99
C SER A 88 41.62 -12.93 -20.01
N LEU A 89 40.31 -12.79 -19.77
CA LEU A 89 39.68 -11.79 -18.89
C LEU A 89 38.97 -12.45 -17.70
N PRO A 90 39.69 -13.16 -16.81
CA PRO A 90 39.08 -13.77 -15.64
C PRO A 90 38.57 -12.71 -14.67
N VAL A 91 37.56 -13.06 -13.86
CA VAL A 91 37.20 -12.26 -12.68
C VAL A 91 38.43 -12.13 -11.78
N GLY A 92 39.01 -10.93 -11.77
CA GLY A 92 40.29 -10.63 -11.14
C GLY A 92 40.69 -9.18 -11.40
N GLN A 93 41.52 -8.62 -10.52
CA GLN A 93 41.93 -7.20 -10.57
C GLN A 93 42.60 -6.78 -11.90
N ALA A 94 43.18 -7.71 -12.65
CA ALA A 94 43.78 -7.43 -13.95
C ALA A 94 42.75 -7.14 -15.06
N ALA A 95 41.49 -7.56 -14.88
CA ALA A 95 40.39 -7.29 -15.80
C ALA A 95 39.44 -6.28 -15.16
N PHE A 96 39.41 -5.04 -15.67
CA PHE A 96 38.57 -3.92 -15.21
C PHE A 96 38.76 -3.47 -13.75
N GLY A 97 39.65 -4.08 -12.97
CA GLY A 97 39.83 -3.74 -11.54
C GLY A 97 40.25 -2.29 -11.31
N GLY A 98 41.16 -1.77 -12.13
CA GLY A 98 41.59 -0.37 -12.11
C GLY A 98 40.45 0.58 -12.51
N GLU A 99 39.79 0.30 -13.63
CA GLU A 99 38.71 1.14 -14.15
C GLU A 99 37.51 1.22 -13.19
N ILE A 100 37.13 0.09 -12.57
CA ILE A 100 36.07 0.07 -11.54
C ILE A 100 36.51 0.86 -10.30
N ALA A 101 37.78 0.76 -9.88
CA ALA A 101 38.29 1.54 -8.76
C ALA A 101 38.28 3.05 -9.07
N ASP A 102 38.52 3.46 -10.32
CA ASP A 102 38.43 4.85 -10.75
C ASP A 102 36.98 5.38 -10.74
N LEU A 103 36.00 4.57 -11.18
CA LEU A 103 34.57 4.88 -11.02
C LEU A 103 34.22 5.09 -9.54
N GLN A 104 34.67 4.19 -8.68
CA GLN A 104 34.45 4.28 -7.23
C GLN A 104 35.11 5.52 -6.62
N GLY A 105 36.34 5.84 -7.03
CA GLY A 105 37.06 7.05 -6.61
C GLY A 105 36.35 8.35 -6.98
N ARG A 106 35.50 8.34 -8.01
CA ARG A 106 34.65 9.46 -8.44
C ARG A 106 33.27 9.50 -7.78
N GLY A 107 33.03 8.65 -6.78
CA GLY A 107 31.75 8.53 -6.08
C GLY A 107 30.69 7.72 -6.85
N GLY A 108 31.14 6.94 -7.84
CA GLY A 108 30.35 6.01 -8.64
C GLY A 108 30.50 4.56 -8.19
N ASN A 109 30.00 3.62 -8.99
CA ASN A 109 30.31 2.19 -8.85
C ASN A 109 29.89 1.40 -10.10
N ALA A 110 30.44 0.20 -10.27
CA ALA A 110 30.02 -0.73 -11.31
C ALA A 110 28.96 -1.72 -10.79
N ILE A 111 28.12 -2.21 -11.71
CA ILE A 111 27.17 -3.30 -11.52
C ILE A 111 27.54 -4.39 -12.53
N PRO A 112 28.36 -5.39 -12.18
CA PRO A 112 28.66 -6.50 -13.06
C PRO A 112 27.38 -7.29 -13.40
N SER A 113 27.10 -7.47 -14.69
CA SER A 113 25.95 -8.23 -15.17
C SER A 113 26.38 -9.61 -15.67
N PHE A 114 25.65 -10.65 -15.29
CA PHE A 114 25.81 -12.00 -15.84
C PHE A 114 24.72 -12.29 -16.88
N GLY A 115 25.07 -13.07 -17.91
CA GLY A 115 24.11 -13.56 -18.89
C GLY A 115 24.13 -12.74 -20.18
N GLY A 116 22.96 -12.27 -20.60
CA GLY A 116 22.73 -11.62 -21.88
C GLY A 116 22.45 -12.62 -23.02
N TYR A 117 21.79 -12.13 -24.08
CA TYR A 117 21.26 -12.92 -25.20
C TYR A 117 22.21 -14.03 -25.70
N ALA A 118 23.50 -13.70 -25.91
CA ALA A 118 24.49 -14.64 -26.42
C ALA A 118 24.81 -15.77 -25.42
N ALA A 119 24.91 -15.46 -24.12
CA ALA A 119 25.20 -16.44 -23.08
C ALA A 119 24.05 -17.45 -22.92
N ASP A 120 22.84 -16.94 -22.99
CA ASP A 120 21.60 -17.69 -22.78
C ASP A 120 21.36 -18.65 -23.93
N ASN A 121 21.59 -18.21 -25.16
CA ASN A 121 21.55 -19.04 -26.36
C ASN A 121 22.75 -20.01 -26.47
N GLY A 122 23.92 -19.63 -25.95
CA GLY A 122 25.11 -20.47 -25.90
C GLY A 122 25.07 -21.55 -24.80
N GLY A 123 24.15 -21.44 -23.84
CA GLY A 123 24.15 -22.25 -22.62
C GLY A 123 25.39 -22.00 -21.75
N THR A 124 25.97 -20.80 -21.87
CA THR A 124 27.15 -20.30 -21.14
C THR A 124 26.76 -19.32 -20.02
N GLU A 125 25.49 -18.95 -19.89
CA GLU A 125 25.01 -18.32 -18.66
C GLU A 125 25.39 -19.21 -17.46
N LEU A 126 25.87 -18.60 -16.39
CA LEU A 126 26.54 -19.32 -15.32
C LEU A 126 25.65 -20.40 -14.69
N ALA A 127 24.39 -20.09 -14.41
CA ALA A 127 23.45 -21.04 -13.83
C ALA A 127 22.93 -22.04 -14.84
N ASP A 128 22.96 -21.79 -16.14
CA ASP A 128 22.66 -22.78 -17.18
C ASP A 128 23.82 -23.76 -17.37
N SER A 129 25.04 -23.24 -17.37
CA SER A 129 26.29 -23.98 -17.56
C SER A 129 26.68 -24.82 -16.34
N CYS A 130 26.61 -24.30 -15.11
CA CYS A 130 27.16 -24.92 -13.92
C CYS A 130 26.12 -25.60 -13.02
N THR A 131 26.18 -26.92 -12.82
CA THR A 131 25.16 -27.65 -12.03
C THR A 131 25.34 -27.58 -10.51
N ASP A 132 26.45 -27.04 -10.02
CA ASP A 132 26.71 -26.90 -8.58
C ASP A 132 26.32 -25.51 -8.07
N VAL A 133 25.26 -25.46 -7.28
CA VAL A 133 24.73 -24.24 -6.64
C VAL A 133 25.78 -23.53 -5.77
N ASN A 134 26.66 -24.27 -5.07
CA ASN A 134 27.69 -23.65 -4.25
C ASN A 134 28.79 -23.03 -5.12
N ALA A 135 29.10 -23.63 -6.27
CA ALA A 135 30.06 -23.06 -7.22
C ALA A 135 29.50 -21.77 -7.86
N ILE A 136 28.21 -21.74 -8.20
CA ILE A 136 27.53 -20.51 -8.67
C ILE A 136 27.58 -19.43 -7.58
N ALA A 137 27.25 -19.76 -6.33
CA ALA A 137 27.31 -18.80 -5.22
C ALA A 137 28.75 -18.27 -5.02
N ALA A 138 29.75 -19.15 -5.03
CA ALA A 138 31.16 -18.76 -4.92
C ALA A 138 31.61 -17.84 -6.07
N ALA A 139 31.07 -18.01 -7.28
CA ALA A 139 31.34 -17.13 -8.41
C ALA A 139 30.76 -15.72 -8.20
N PHE A 140 29.51 -15.62 -7.72
CA PHE A 140 28.92 -14.33 -7.32
C PHE A 140 29.71 -13.65 -6.19
N GLU A 141 30.06 -14.41 -5.13
CA GLU A 141 30.90 -13.91 -4.03
C GLU A 141 32.26 -13.42 -4.54
N LYS A 142 32.87 -14.14 -5.49
CA LYS A 142 34.15 -13.77 -6.10
C LYS A 142 34.06 -12.43 -6.81
N VAL A 143 33.00 -12.16 -7.57
CA VAL A 143 32.80 -10.85 -8.24
C VAL A 143 32.65 -9.73 -7.21
N VAL A 144 31.77 -9.92 -6.22
CA VAL A 144 31.48 -8.95 -5.16
C VAL A 144 32.72 -8.63 -4.32
N THR A 145 33.56 -9.62 -4.02
CA THR A 145 34.81 -9.43 -3.26
C THR A 145 35.93 -8.86 -4.12
N THR A 146 36.06 -9.30 -5.38
CA THR A 146 37.13 -8.85 -6.27
C THR A 146 37.01 -7.37 -6.55
N TYR A 147 35.82 -6.88 -6.92
CA TYR A 147 35.62 -5.50 -7.37
C TYR A 147 35.01 -4.58 -6.31
N ASN A 148 34.72 -5.11 -5.12
CA ASN A 148 34.00 -4.39 -4.05
C ASN A 148 32.72 -3.68 -4.56
N VAL A 149 31.88 -4.43 -5.26
CA VAL A 149 30.64 -3.92 -5.86
C VAL A 149 29.42 -4.22 -4.97
N PRO A 150 28.44 -3.31 -4.87
CA PRO A 150 27.27 -3.45 -4.01
C PRO A 150 26.11 -4.21 -4.65
N ARG A 151 26.14 -4.42 -5.98
CA ARG A 151 25.07 -5.06 -6.74
C ARG A 151 25.63 -5.97 -7.83
N ILE A 152 25.02 -7.14 -8.00
CA ILE A 152 25.13 -7.98 -9.19
C ILE A 152 23.85 -7.84 -10.00
N ASP A 153 23.99 -7.72 -11.31
CA ASP A 153 22.89 -7.86 -12.25
C ASP A 153 22.87 -9.25 -12.90
N LEU A 154 21.67 -9.75 -13.18
CA LEU A 154 21.43 -11.03 -13.82
C LEU A 154 20.52 -10.76 -15.01
N ASP A 155 21.11 -10.62 -16.18
CA ASP A 155 20.39 -10.44 -17.43
C ASP A 155 19.99 -11.81 -17.98
N VAL A 156 18.70 -12.11 -17.94
CA VAL A 156 18.15 -13.43 -18.27
C VAL A 156 17.08 -13.30 -19.33
N GLU A 157 17.36 -13.93 -20.46
CA GLU A 157 16.69 -13.81 -21.73
C GLU A 157 16.42 -15.21 -22.34
N ASP A 158 15.61 -15.23 -23.39
CA ASP A 158 15.41 -16.37 -24.30
C ASP A 158 15.43 -17.77 -23.63
N ASN A 159 16.42 -18.61 -23.97
CA ASN A 159 16.49 -20.00 -23.52
C ASN A 159 16.67 -20.14 -22.00
N SER A 160 17.30 -19.15 -21.35
CA SER A 160 17.52 -19.16 -19.91
C SER A 160 16.23 -18.84 -19.12
N LEU A 161 15.24 -18.19 -19.74
CA LEU A 161 13.90 -17.96 -19.15
C LEU A 161 13.05 -19.24 -19.07
N THR A 162 13.33 -20.23 -19.91
CA THR A 162 12.58 -21.49 -19.95
C THR A 162 13.33 -22.65 -19.29
N ASN A 163 14.64 -22.51 -19.05
CA ASN A 163 15.45 -23.49 -18.34
C ASN A 163 15.19 -23.51 -16.82
N THR A 164 14.13 -24.23 -16.43
CA THR A 164 13.70 -24.37 -15.02
C THR A 164 14.84 -24.76 -14.08
N ALA A 165 15.72 -25.69 -14.49
CA ALA A 165 16.82 -26.14 -13.63
C ALA A 165 17.90 -25.06 -13.45
N GLY A 166 18.17 -24.24 -14.47
CA GLY A 166 19.04 -23.07 -14.38
C GLY A 166 18.46 -22.02 -13.44
N ILE A 167 17.19 -21.65 -13.65
CA ILE A 167 16.45 -20.68 -12.82
C ILE A 167 16.50 -21.06 -11.33
N ASP A 168 16.20 -22.32 -11.00
CA ASP A 168 16.18 -22.77 -9.60
C ASP A 168 17.58 -22.72 -8.97
N ARG A 169 18.62 -23.15 -9.69
CA ARG A 169 20.01 -23.08 -9.21
C ARG A 169 20.46 -21.63 -9.00
N ARG A 170 20.16 -20.73 -9.95
CA ARG A 170 20.47 -19.30 -9.88
C ARG A 170 19.90 -18.69 -8.61
N ASN A 171 18.60 -18.89 -8.38
CA ASN A 171 17.91 -18.34 -7.22
C ASN A 171 18.37 -18.94 -5.89
N GLN A 172 18.69 -20.23 -5.84
CA GLN A 172 19.29 -20.85 -4.66
C GLN A 172 20.69 -20.29 -4.37
N ALA A 173 21.48 -20.01 -5.41
CA ALA A 173 22.80 -19.40 -5.27
C ALA A 173 22.69 -17.96 -4.75
N ILE A 174 21.77 -17.14 -5.28
CA ILE A 174 21.50 -15.78 -4.78
C ILE A 174 21.24 -15.81 -3.27
N LYS A 175 20.36 -16.70 -2.80
CA LYS A 175 20.05 -16.82 -1.37
C LYS A 175 21.29 -17.13 -0.52
N LYS A 176 22.16 -18.03 -1.00
CA LYS A 176 23.42 -18.36 -0.31
C LYS A 176 24.35 -17.15 -0.21
N VAL A 177 24.49 -16.39 -1.29
CA VAL A 177 25.33 -15.17 -1.30
C VAL A 177 24.77 -14.12 -0.35
N GLN A 178 23.43 -13.98 -0.28
CA GLN A 178 22.79 -13.06 0.66
C GLN A 178 23.03 -13.46 2.12
N ASP A 179 22.94 -14.74 2.44
CA ASP A 179 23.25 -15.25 3.79
C ASP A 179 24.72 -15.06 4.14
N TRP A 180 25.61 -15.34 3.19
CA TRP A 180 27.04 -15.08 3.33
C TRP A 180 27.32 -13.60 3.57
N ALA A 181 26.73 -12.70 2.78
CA ALA A 181 26.95 -11.26 2.90
C ALA A 181 26.50 -10.77 4.28
N ALA A 182 25.30 -11.16 4.72
CA ALA A 182 24.78 -10.82 6.04
C ALA A 182 25.68 -11.35 7.17
N ALA A 183 26.16 -12.59 7.07
CA ALA A 183 27.06 -13.19 8.06
C ALA A 183 28.43 -12.49 8.13
N ASN A 184 28.84 -11.82 7.06
CA ASN A 184 30.11 -11.09 6.97
C ASN A 184 29.93 -9.56 7.14
N GLY A 185 28.75 -9.10 7.55
CA GLY A 185 28.47 -7.67 7.74
C GLY A 185 28.51 -6.86 6.45
N ARG A 186 28.22 -7.51 5.31
CA ARG A 186 28.15 -6.90 3.98
C ARG A 186 26.71 -6.82 3.49
N SER A 187 26.45 -5.82 2.65
CA SER A 187 25.23 -5.73 1.87
C SER A 187 25.52 -6.02 0.40
N VAL A 188 24.72 -6.90 -0.20
CA VAL A 188 24.75 -7.16 -1.63
C VAL A 188 23.32 -7.16 -2.17
N GLN A 189 23.13 -6.43 -3.27
CA GLN A 189 21.90 -6.39 -4.01
C GLN A 189 21.96 -7.32 -5.22
N PHE A 190 20.83 -7.92 -5.57
CA PHE A 190 20.67 -8.62 -6.84
C PHE A 190 19.57 -7.96 -7.66
N SER A 191 19.89 -7.60 -8.91
CA SER A 191 18.91 -7.22 -9.93
C SER A 191 18.70 -8.36 -10.91
N TYR A 192 17.48 -8.47 -11.40
CA TYR A 192 17.17 -9.22 -12.62
C TYR A 192 16.84 -8.22 -13.72
N THR A 193 17.53 -8.30 -14.85
CA THR A 193 17.14 -7.67 -16.11
C THR A 193 16.43 -8.70 -16.95
N LEU A 194 15.20 -8.40 -17.36
CA LEU A 194 14.30 -9.37 -18.00
C LEU A 194 13.56 -8.72 -19.18
N PRO A 195 13.35 -9.47 -20.27
CA PRO A 195 12.50 -9.02 -21.37
C PRO A 195 11.05 -8.94 -20.90
N THR A 196 10.31 -8.02 -21.53
CA THR A 196 8.96 -7.68 -21.12
C THR A 196 8.02 -7.60 -22.32
N THR A 197 6.72 -7.63 -22.04
CA THR A 197 5.70 -7.18 -22.99
C THR A 197 5.33 -5.73 -22.68
N THR A 198 4.59 -5.07 -23.55
CA THR A 198 4.00 -3.73 -23.27
C THR A 198 3.04 -3.71 -22.06
N SER A 199 2.76 -4.87 -21.44
CA SER A 199 1.90 -5.04 -20.27
C SER A 199 2.58 -5.75 -19.09
N GLY A 200 3.92 -5.78 -19.06
CA GLY A 200 4.72 -6.40 -17.98
C GLY A 200 5.33 -7.74 -18.41
N LEU A 201 5.90 -8.47 -17.45
CA LEU A 201 6.61 -9.71 -17.76
C LEU A 201 5.69 -10.75 -18.38
N ALA A 202 6.19 -11.45 -19.39
CA ALA A 202 5.58 -12.68 -19.87
C ALA A 202 5.62 -13.77 -18.78
N ALA A 203 4.91 -14.88 -19.03
CA ALA A 203 4.81 -15.98 -18.05
C ALA A 203 6.18 -16.55 -17.64
N ASP A 204 7.12 -16.63 -18.59
CA ASP A 204 8.46 -17.17 -18.34
C ASP A 204 9.33 -16.21 -17.51
N GLY A 205 9.31 -14.91 -17.79
CA GLY A 205 9.94 -13.90 -16.93
C GLY A 205 9.38 -13.94 -15.50
N LEU A 206 8.05 -14.04 -15.36
CA LEU A 206 7.41 -14.15 -14.04
C LEU A 206 7.77 -15.45 -13.30
N LYS A 207 8.11 -16.53 -14.03
CA LYS A 207 8.55 -17.80 -13.45
C LYS A 207 9.91 -17.65 -12.75
N VAL A 208 10.82 -16.84 -13.29
CA VAL A 208 12.10 -16.51 -12.65
C VAL A 208 11.86 -15.93 -11.25
N LEU A 209 10.98 -14.92 -11.14
CA LEU A 209 10.66 -14.26 -9.88
C LEU A 209 9.92 -15.17 -8.89
N LYS A 210 9.02 -16.04 -9.38
CA LYS A 210 8.34 -17.05 -8.54
C LYS A 210 9.33 -18.06 -7.95
N SER A 211 10.33 -18.49 -8.72
CA SER A 211 11.40 -19.35 -8.24
C SER A 211 12.25 -18.62 -7.19
N ALA A 212 12.58 -17.33 -7.40
CA ALA A 212 13.30 -16.51 -6.41
C ALA A 212 12.56 -16.45 -5.07
N LYS A 213 11.25 -16.17 -5.10
CA LYS A 213 10.40 -16.18 -3.91
C LYS A 213 10.40 -17.56 -3.21
N THR A 214 10.34 -18.65 -3.99
CA THR A 214 10.37 -20.03 -3.46
C THR A 214 11.70 -20.36 -2.80
N ALA A 215 12.82 -19.91 -3.36
CA ALA A 215 14.15 -20.07 -2.78
C ALA A 215 14.39 -19.16 -1.56
N GLY A 216 13.49 -18.20 -1.30
CA GLY A 216 13.68 -17.16 -0.28
C GLY A 216 14.75 -16.14 -0.66
N ALA A 217 15.14 -16.09 -1.94
CA ALA A 217 16.09 -15.11 -2.47
C ALA A 217 15.40 -13.75 -2.59
N ARG A 218 16.02 -12.71 -2.02
CA ARG A 218 15.55 -11.34 -2.18
C ARG A 218 16.02 -10.81 -3.53
N ILE A 219 15.11 -10.34 -4.38
CA ILE A 219 15.46 -9.61 -5.60
C ILE A 219 15.24 -8.14 -5.29
N ASP A 220 16.32 -7.36 -5.29
CA ASP A 220 16.30 -5.96 -4.90
C ASP A 220 15.73 -5.08 -6.02
N VAL A 221 15.93 -5.49 -7.28
CA VAL A 221 15.45 -4.79 -8.46
C VAL A 221 14.98 -5.78 -9.53
N VAL A 222 13.77 -5.58 -10.04
CA VAL A 222 13.30 -6.18 -11.30
C VAL A 222 13.32 -5.12 -12.37
N ASN A 223 14.32 -5.20 -13.24
CA ASN A 223 14.63 -4.26 -14.31
C ASN A 223 14.03 -4.77 -15.64
N LEU A 224 13.13 -4.02 -16.24
CA LEU A 224 12.51 -4.40 -17.50
C LEU A 224 13.31 -3.88 -18.68
N MET A 225 13.57 -4.72 -19.68
CA MET A 225 13.98 -4.27 -21.01
C MET A 225 12.72 -3.86 -21.79
N THR A 226 12.51 -2.56 -21.97
CA THR A 226 11.31 -1.97 -22.60
C THR A 226 11.54 -1.62 -24.06
N PHE A 227 12.12 -2.59 -24.78
CA PHE A 227 12.43 -2.55 -26.21
C PHE A 227 12.38 -4.00 -26.73
N ASP A 228 12.51 -4.17 -28.04
CA ASP A 228 12.52 -5.49 -28.67
C ASP A 228 11.25 -6.32 -28.34
N TYR A 229 10.07 -5.71 -28.51
CA TYR A 229 8.81 -6.42 -28.22
C TYR A 229 8.54 -7.54 -29.22
N TYR A 230 9.08 -7.47 -30.45
CA TYR A 230 8.95 -8.47 -31.51
C TYR A 230 7.49 -8.91 -31.80
N ASP A 231 6.52 -8.06 -31.51
CA ASP A 231 5.08 -8.35 -31.64
C ASP A 231 4.50 -7.90 -33.00
N ASN A 232 5.37 -7.40 -33.88
CA ASN A 232 5.04 -6.90 -35.21
C ASN A 232 4.08 -5.69 -35.19
N ALA A 233 4.16 -4.86 -34.15
CA ALA A 233 3.44 -3.59 -34.03
C ALA A 233 4.39 -2.38 -34.14
N THR A 234 3.80 -1.19 -34.29
CA THR A 234 4.50 0.07 -34.09
C THR A 234 4.27 0.52 -32.65
N HIS A 235 5.34 0.94 -31.99
CA HIS A 235 5.32 1.25 -30.57
C HIS A 235 5.54 2.73 -30.29
N HIS A 236 4.96 3.18 -29.18
CA HIS A 236 5.20 4.49 -28.60
C HIS A 236 6.03 4.27 -27.34
N MET A 237 7.35 4.13 -27.52
CA MET A 237 8.26 3.55 -26.52
C MET A 237 8.13 4.14 -25.11
N ALA A 238 7.96 5.46 -24.95
CA ALA A 238 7.75 6.05 -23.63
C ALA A 238 6.42 5.62 -22.98
N ASP A 239 5.35 5.43 -23.75
CA ASP A 239 4.06 4.97 -23.24
C ASP A 239 4.08 3.47 -22.96
N ASP A 240 4.69 2.67 -23.84
CA ASP A 240 4.85 1.23 -23.66
C ASP A 240 5.72 0.91 -22.44
N THR A 241 6.75 1.70 -22.18
CA THR A 241 7.52 1.66 -20.93
C THR A 241 6.62 1.86 -19.70
N LYS A 242 5.76 2.88 -19.72
CA LYS A 242 4.87 3.17 -18.58
C LYS A 242 3.86 2.05 -18.36
N THR A 243 3.28 1.49 -19.42
CA THR A 243 2.29 0.41 -19.31
C THR A 243 2.93 -0.91 -18.92
N ALA A 244 4.10 -1.24 -19.49
CA ALA A 244 4.86 -2.43 -19.12
C ALA A 244 5.22 -2.41 -17.64
N THR A 245 5.70 -1.26 -17.16
CA THR A 245 6.09 -1.11 -15.77
C THR A 245 4.90 -1.13 -14.81
N ALA A 246 3.75 -0.55 -15.19
CA ALA A 246 2.52 -0.68 -14.40
C ALA A 246 2.01 -2.12 -14.33
N GLY A 247 2.16 -2.87 -15.42
CA GLY A 247 1.90 -4.31 -15.47
C GLY A 247 2.80 -5.09 -14.52
N LEU A 248 4.11 -4.83 -14.55
CA LEU A 248 5.06 -5.42 -13.60
C LEU A 248 4.71 -5.06 -12.15
N ALA A 249 4.40 -3.80 -11.85
CA ALA A 249 4.01 -3.39 -10.50
C ALA A 249 2.81 -4.21 -9.99
N SER A 250 1.82 -4.48 -10.85
CA SER A 250 0.68 -5.33 -10.51
C SER A 250 1.09 -6.79 -10.27
N GLN A 251 2.01 -7.32 -11.08
CA GLN A 251 2.56 -8.67 -10.91
C GLN A 251 3.36 -8.79 -9.59
N LEU A 252 4.15 -7.77 -9.24
CA LEU A 252 4.93 -7.72 -8.01
C LEU A 252 4.03 -7.56 -6.78
N VAL A 253 2.93 -6.80 -6.84
CA VAL A 253 1.93 -6.76 -5.75
C VAL A 253 1.34 -8.14 -5.49
N ALA A 254 1.02 -8.89 -6.55
CA ALA A 254 0.51 -10.25 -6.41
C ALA A 254 1.59 -11.22 -5.87
N LEU A 255 2.85 -11.01 -6.27
CA LEU A 255 3.96 -11.84 -5.82
C LEU A 255 4.43 -11.46 -4.41
N HIS A 256 4.29 -10.23 -3.97
CA HIS A 256 4.78 -9.69 -2.69
C HIS A 256 3.70 -8.86 -1.98
N PRO A 257 2.60 -9.48 -1.52
CA PRO A 257 1.51 -8.78 -0.84
C PRO A 257 1.95 -8.13 0.49
N GLU A 258 3.13 -8.49 1.00
CA GLU A 258 3.77 -7.87 2.16
C GLU A 258 4.39 -6.50 1.90
N MET A 259 4.65 -6.13 0.64
CA MET A 259 5.28 -4.86 0.27
C MET A 259 4.24 -3.76 0.06
N THR A 260 4.58 -2.53 0.47
CA THR A 260 3.77 -1.36 0.14
C THR A 260 3.90 -0.99 -1.33
N THR A 261 2.95 -0.23 -1.87
CA THR A 261 3.04 0.28 -3.25
C THR A 261 4.33 1.05 -3.52
N THR A 262 4.80 1.86 -2.56
CA THR A 262 6.10 2.55 -2.69
C THR A 262 7.26 1.57 -2.75
N GLN A 263 7.26 0.53 -1.92
CA GLN A 263 8.32 -0.48 -1.97
C GLN A 263 8.31 -1.26 -3.28
N ILE A 264 7.13 -1.55 -3.83
CA ILE A 264 6.99 -2.18 -5.14
C ILE A 264 7.60 -1.31 -6.24
N TRP A 265 7.26 -0.02 -6.31
CA TRP A 265 7.85 0.87 -7.31
C TRP A 265 9.36 1.03 -7.09
N ALA A 266 9.81 1.16 -5.84
CA ALA A 266 11.22 1.25 -5.49
C ALA A 266 12.04 -0.03 -5.74
N SER A 267 11.39 -1.16 -6.10
CA SER A 267 12.03 -2.39 -6.56
C SER A 267 12.00 -2.57 -8.08
N ILE A 268 11.53 -1.59 -8.84
CA ILE A 268 11.42 -1.70 -10.30
C ILE A 268 12.53 -0.90 -10.99
N GLY A 269 13.07 -1.43 -12.08
CA GLY A 269 13.96 -0.76 -13.01
C GLY A 269 13.41 -0.74 -14.42
N VAL A 270 13.93 0.15 -15.24
CA VAL A 270 13.68 0.20 -16.68
C VAL A 270 15.01 0.35 -17.42
N THR A 271 15.21 -0.47 -18.44
CA THR A 271 16.29 -0.39 -19.42
C THR A 271 15.69 -0.15 -20.79
N GLU A 272 16.09 0.96 -21.39
CA GLU A 272 15.67 1.37 -22.73
C GLU A 272 16.74 0.97 -23.76
N MET A 273 16.42 0.98 -25.06
CA MET A 273 17.42 0.89 -26.12
C MET A 273 17.43 2.20 -26.91
N PRO A 274 18.46 3.06 -26.79
CA PRO A 274 18.46 4.38 -27.45
C PRO A 274 18.32 4.28 -28.96
N GLY A 275 17.46 5.12 -29.53
CA GLY A 275 17.21 5.14 -30.97
C GLY A 275 16.49 3.88 -31.46
N ILE A 276 16.92 3.36 -32.61
CA ILE A 276 16.29 2.22 -33.29
C ILE A 276 16.83 0.93 -32.67
N ASP A 277 15.94 0.08 -32.16
CA ASP A 277 16.29 -1.21 -31.57
C ASP A 277 16.51 -2.31 -32.62
N ASP A 278 16.60 -3.57 -32.19
CA ASP A 278 16.85 -4.72 -33.06
C ASP A 278 15.62 -5.10 -33.90
N PHE A 279 14.41 -4.81 -33.43
CA PHE A 279 13.18 -4.98 -34.22
C PHE A 279 13.14 -3.99 -35.40
N GLY A 280 13.64 -2.76 -35.19
CA GLY A 280 13.85 -1.75 -36.22
C GLY A 280 12.94 -0.53 -36.05
N ALA A 281 12.82 0.31 -37.07
CA ALA A 281 12.25 1.67 -36.95
C ALA A 281 10.80 1.78 -36.45
N ALA A 282 10.09 0.66 -36.28
CA ALA A 282 8.79 0.60 -35.62
C ALA A 282 8.89 0.74 -34.09
N GLU A 283 10.07 0.44 -33.53
CA GLU A 283 10.46 0.63 -32.14
C GLU A 283 11.66 1.59 -32.15
N THR A 284 11.40 2.87 -31.84
CA THR A 284 12.45 3.89 -31.81
C THR A 284 12.30 4.74 -30.57
N PHE A 285 13.21 4.55 -29.62
CA PHE A 285 13.26 5.33 -28.39
C PHE A 285 13.99 6.66 -28.64
N THR A 286 13.25 7.76 -28.71
CA THR A 286 13.81 9.07 -29.03
C THR A 286 14.33 9.79 -27.79
N THR A 287 15.11 10.85 -27.98
CA THR A 287 15.53 11.73 -26.86
C THR A 287 14.36 12.41 -26.15
N ALA A 288 13.24 12.61 -26.86
CA ALA A 288 12.00 13.11 -26.24
C ALA A 288 11.34 12.04 -25.35
N ASP A 289 11.39 10.77 -25.76
CA ASP A 289 10.93 9.64 -24.95
C ASP A 289 11.76 9.52 -23.67
N ALA A 290 13.08 9.67 -23.76
CA ALA A 290 13.96 9.68 -22.60
C ALA A 290 13.57 10.75 -21.57
N ALA A 291 13.32 11.99 -22.01
CA ALA A 291 12.86 13.04 -21.10
C ALA A 291 11.49 12.72 -20.47
N ALA A 292 10.58 12.10 -21.24
CA ALA A 292 9.26 11.70 -20.73
C ALA A 292 9.35 10.55 -19.72
N VAL A 293 10.20 9.55 -19.96
CA VAL A 293 10.45 8.42 -19.06
C VAL A 293 11.14 8.89 -17.79
N ASP A 294 12.15 9.76 -17.87
CA ASP A 294 12.81 10.35 -16.70
C ASP A 294 11.80 11.03 -15.77
N SER A 295 11.00 11.94 -16.32
CA SER A 295 10.00 12.69 -15.55
C SER A 295 9.00 11.75 -14.90
N TRP A 296 8.52 10.73 -15.63
CA TRP A 296 7.58 9.76 -15.10
C TRP A 296 8.21 8.87 -14.03
N ALA A 297 9.42 8.37 -14.26
CA ALA A 297 10.18 7.52 -13.35
C ALA A 297 10.39 8.20 -12.00
N LYS A 298 10.73 9.50 -12.01
CA LYS A 298 10.81 10.35 -10.80
C LYS A 298 9.48 10.42 -10.06
N THR A 299 8.35 10.54 -10.76
CA THR A 299 7.02 10.59 -10.11
C THR A 299 6.61 9.25 -9.49
N ARG A 300 7.08 8.13 -10.04
CA ARG A 300 6.79 6.78 -9.52
C ARG A 300 7.77 6.35 -8.44
N GLY A 301 8.96 6.91 -8.42
CA GLY A 301 10.02 6.53 -7.49
C GLY A 301 10.60 5.15 -7.81
N ILE A 302 10.81 4.85 -9.09
CA ILE A 302 11.45 3.58 -9.49
C ILE A 302 12.92 3.54 -9.08
N ASN A 303 13.51 2.35 -8.93
CA ASN A 303 14.87 2.17 -8.45
C ASN A 303 15.94 2.66 -9.44
N ASN A 304 15.79 2.32 -10.71
CA ASN A 304 16.83 2.59 -11.69
C ASN A 304 16.28 2.87 -13.08
N LEU A 305 16.99 3.75 -13.77
CA LEU A 305 16.94 3.90 -15.22
C LEU A 305 18.27 3.41 -15.78
N SER A 306 18.20 2.66 -16.85
CA SER A 306 19.35 2.16 -17.59
C SER A 306 19.02 2.23 -19.07
N PHE A 307 20.02 1.94 -19.90
CA PHE A 307 19.80 1.72 -21.31
C PHE A 307 20.91 0.86 -21.93
N TRP A 308 20.56 0.14 -23.00
CA TRP A 308 21.44 -0.65 -23.84
C TRP A 308 21.81 0.12 -25.11
N ALA A 309 23.00 0.67 -25.25
CA ALA A 309 24.12 0.71 -24.32
C ALA A 309 24.80 2.08 -24.40
N LEU A 310 25.73 2.36 -23.48
CA LEU A 310 26.43 3.63 -23.41
C LEU A 310 27.13 3.97 -24.72
N GLN A 311 27.81 3.01 -25.35
CA GLN A 311 28.46 3.19 -26.64
C GLN A 311 27.50 3.59 -27.77
N ARG A 312 26.20 3.25 -27.65
CA ARG A 312 25.16 3.61 -28.62
C ARG A 312 24.70 5.06 -28.50
N ASP A 313 25.00 5.77 -27.42
CA ASP A 313 24.49 7.11 -27.11
C ASP A 313 25.19 8.22 -27.93
N ASN A 314 25.07 8.15 -29.24
CA ASN A 314 25.62 9.13 -30.18
C ASN A 314 24.79 9.19 -31.48
N GLY A 315 24.89 10.32 -32.19
CA GLY A 315 24.13 10.58 -33.43
C GLY A 315 24.61 9.85 -34.68
N GLY A 316 25.37 8.77 -34.52
CA GLY A 316 25.93 7.97 -35.60
C GLY A 316 24.89 7.12 -36.33
N CYS A 317 25.28 6.63 -37.51
CA CYS A 317 24.56 5.65 -38.33
C CYS A 317 23.03 5.84 -38.56
N PRO A 318 22.51 7.05 -38.88
CA PRO A 318 21.06 7.25 -39.02
C PRO A 318 20.37 6.22 -39.94
N GLY A 319 19.28 5.62 -39.43
CA GLY A 319 18.50 4.58 -40.10
C GLY A 319 18.99 3.15 -39.87
N THR A 320 20.00 2.94 -39.02
CA THR A 320 20.51 1.61 -38.65
C THR A 320 19.92 1.17 -37.31
N GLY A 321 19.17 0.07 -37.28
CA GLY A 321 18.72 -0.57 -36.02
C GLY A 321 19.76 -1.51 -35.45
N GLY A 322 19.70 -1.76 -34.14
CA GLY A 322 20.48 -2.81 -33.48
C GLY A 322 22.01 -2.67 -33.54
N SER A 323 22.53 -1.45 -33.78
CA SER A 323 23.98 -1.24 -33.84
C SER A 323 24.60 -1.11 -32.45
N ASP A 324 25.68 -1.84 -32.19
CA ASP A 324 26.49 -1.74 -30.96
C ASP A 324 27.15 -0.35 -30.76
N THR A 325 27.34 0.41 -31.84
CA THR A 325 28.20 1.60 -31.82
C THR A 325 27.45 2.92 -31.97
N CYS A 326 26.13 2.88 -32.18
CA CYS A 326 25.32 4.08 -32.41
C CYS A 326 23.82 3.75 -32.34
N SER A 327 23.01 4.75 -32.01
CA SER A 327 21.58 4.61 -31.80
C SER A 327 20.76 4.52 -33.09
N GLY A 328 21.34 4.88 -34.24
CA GLY A 328 20.61 4.91 -35.50
C GLY A 328 19.71 6.13 -35.69
N ILE A 329 19.77 7.12 -34.80
CA ILE A 329 19.03 8.39 -34.92
C ILE A 329 19.96 9.59 -34.89
N ALA A 330 19.50 10.73 -35.41
CA ALA A 330 20.21 11.99 -35.22
C ALA A 330 19.99 12.50 -33.79
N GLN A 331 21.08 12.67 -33.04
CA GLN A 331 21.11 13.17 -31.68
C GLN A 331 22.48 13.79 -31.37
N ASP A 332 22.57 14.54 -30.28
CA ASP A 332 23.87 14.89 -29.71
C ASP A 332 24.50 13.67 -29.03
N THR A 333 25.83 13.63 -28.94
CA THR A 333 26.55 12.63 -28.16
C THR A 333 26.17 12.74 -26.69
N TRP A 334 25.91 11.60 -26.05
CA TRP A 334 25.49 11.47 -24.65
C TRP A 334 24.09 12.02 -24.35
N ALA A 335 23.23 12.22 -25.36
CA ALA A 335 21.92 12.84 -25.16
C ALA A 335 21.03 12.04 -24.19
N PHE A 336 21.06 10.71 -24.23
CA PHE A 336 20.28 9.86 -23.33
C PHE A 336 20.87 9.84 -21.91
N SER A 337 22.20 9.78 -21.80
CA SER A 337 22.94 9.93 -20.55
C SER A 337 22.59 11.24 -19.84
N HIS A 338 22.58 12.35 -20.58
CA HIS A 338 22.22 13.67 -20.06
C HIS A 338 20.73 13.77 -19.70
N ALA A 339 19.84 13.14 -20.47
CA ALA A 339 18.41 13.14 -20.17
C ALA A 339 18.10 12.51 -18.80
N PHE A 340 18.87 11.49 -18.40
CA PHE A 340 18.71 10.80 -17.12
C PHE A 340 19.60 11.35 -15.99
N ALA A 341 20.52 12.29 -16.25
CA ALA A 341 21.56 12.68 -15.29
C ALA A 341 21.04 13.06 -13.89
N ASP A 342 19.90 13.74 -13.81
CA ASP A 342 19.29 14.20 -12.55
C ASP A 342 18.45 13.14 -11.82
N PHE A 343 18.33 11.92 -12.38
CA PHE A 343 17.62 10.82 -11.73
C PHE A 343 18.43 10.21 -10.57
N SER A 344 19.76 10.17 -10.70
CA SER A 344 20.63 9.57 -9.68
C SER A 344 20.67 10.36 -8.39
N GLY A 345 20.33 9.74 -7.25
CA GLY A 345 20.40 10.40 -5.95
C GLY A 345 19.60 9.69 -4.85
N PRO A 346 19.48 10.32 -3.66
CA PRO A 346 18.67 9.79 -2.56
C PRO A 346 17.15 9.78 -2.87
N GLY A 347 16.75 10.29 -4.03
CA GLY A 347 15.35 10.49 -4.44
C GLY A 347 14.79 11.79 -3.90
N THR A 348 13.76 12.31 -4.56
CA THR A 348 12.82 13.22 -3.88
C THR A 348 12.20 12.43 -2.72
N PRO A 349 12.13 12.99 -1.50
CA PRO A 349 11.48 12.30 -0.38
C PRO A 349 10.09 11.87 -0.81
N VAL A 350 9.83 10.56 -0.83
CA VAL A 350 8.49 10.05 -1.04
C VAL A 350 7.62 10.67 0.06
N PRO A 351 6.56 11.43 -0.27
CA PRO A 351 5.72 12.03 0.75
C PRO A 351 5.24 10.97 1.73
N ASP A 352 5.34 11.25 3.03
CA ASP A 352 4.88 10.33 4.05
C ASP A 352 3.36 10.17 3.95
N ASP A 353 2.90 8.94 3.82
CA ASP A 353 1.47 8.61 3.75
C ASP A 353 1.15 7.37 4.60
N PHE A 354 -0.09 7.29 5.07
CA PHE A 354 -0.56 6.25 5.98
C PHE A 354 -2.00 5.82 5.66
N GLY A 355 -2.37 4.60 6.05
CA GLY A 355 -3.75 4.11 5.94
C GLY A 355 -4.47 4.14 7.29
N VAL A 356 -5.80 4.21 7.27
CA VAL A 356 -6.66 4.01 8.44
C VAL A 356 -7.76 3.01 8.09
N ALA A 357 -7.93 1.98 8.91
CA ALA A 357 -9.01 1.02 8.78
C ALA A 357 -9.60 0.68 10.15
N VAL A 358 -10.81 0.11 10.20
CA VAL A 358 -11.47 -0.30 11.44
C VAL A 358 -12.11 -1.67 11.30
N ALA A 359 -11.90 -2.54 12.29
CA ALA A 359 -12.44 -3.90 12.32
C ALA A 359 -12.90 -4.30 13.74
N PRO A 360 -14.14 -4.82 13.91
CA PRO A 360 -15.19 -4.88 12.90
C PRO A 360 -15.65 -3.48 12.47
N GLY A 361 -16.11 -3.33 11.22
CA GLY A 361 -16.58 -2.05 10.67
C GLY A 361 -17.97 -1.63 11.13
N ALA A 362 -18.67 -2.50 11.87
CA ALA A 362 -19.99 -2.22 12.43
C ALA A 362 -20.24 -3.06 13.68
N ALA A 363 -21.12 -2.57 14.56
CA ALA A 363 -21.65 -3.36 15.67
C ALA A 363 -23.03 -2.87 16.10
N SER A 364 -23.77 -3.75 16.78
CA SER A 364 -25.11 -3.49 17.29
C SER A 364 -25.15 -3.58 18.81
N VAL A 365 -25.76 -2.61 19.50
CA VAL A 365 -25.88 -2.57 20.97
C VAL A 365 -27.27 -2.07 21.39
N ALA A 366 -27.80 -2.54 22.52
CA ALA A 366 -28.99 -1.93 23.12
C ALA A 366 -28.63 -0.56 23.75
N PRO A 367 -29.62 0.33 24.00
CA PRO A 367 -29.42 1.53 24.82
C PRO A 367 -28.84 1.17 26.20
N GLY A 368 -27.81 1.90 26.65
CA GLY A 368 -27.05 1.59 27.86
C GLY A 368 -25.92 0.56 27.66
N GLY A 369 -25.79 -0.01 26.46
CA GLY A 369 -24.78 -0.99 26.10
C GLY A 369 -23.45 -0.37 25.64
N GLY A 370 -22.50 -1.24 25.29
CA GLY A 370 -21.21 -0.82 24.74
C GLY A 370 -20.63 -1.86 23.79
N THR A 371 -19.69 -1.41 22.97
CA THR A 371 -18.97 -2.23 21.98
C THR A 371 -17.58 -1.67 21.75
N SER A 372 -16.73 -2.43 21.07
CA SER A 372 -15.37 -2.03 20.74
C SER A 372 -14.96 -2.51 19.35
N ALA A 373 -14.08 -1.75 18.70
CA ALA A 373 -13.42 -2.14 17.47
C ALA A 373 -11.92 -1.82 17.54
N THR A 374 -11.14 -2.42 16.66
CA THR A 374 -9.72 -2.09 16.48
C THR A 374 -9.57 -1.17 15.29
N VAL A 375 -8.97 0.00 15.51
CA VAL A 375 -8.50 0.88 14.45
C VAL A 375 -7.07 0.50 14.14
N SER A 376 -6.79 0.09 12.90
CA SER A 376 -5.44 -0.16 12.42
C SER A 376 -4.94 1.00 11.57
N THR A 377 -3.66 1.30 11.71
CA THR A 377 -2.95 2.20 10.79
C THR A 377 -1.89 1.41 10.04
N SER A 378 -1.57 1.83 8.81
CA SER A 378 -0.51 1.25 7.99
C SER A 378 0.38 2.34 7.43
N VAL A 379 1.63 2.00 7.08
CA VAL A 379 2.47 2.89 6.26
C VAL A 379 2.08 2.66 4.80
N VAL A 380 1.72 3.72 4.09
CA VAL A 380 1.40 3.66 2.65
C VAL A 380 2.63 4.05 1.84
N SER A 381 3.30 5.13 2.23
CA SER A 381 4.54 5.61 1.63
C SER A 381 5.39 6.41 2.64
N GLY A 382 6.68 6.57 2.36
CA GLY A 382 7.59 7.31 3.24
C GLY A 382 7.84 6.63 4.60
N ALA A 383 8.18 7.44 5.61
CA ALA A 383 8.47 6.99 6.97
C ALA A 383 7.19 6.88 7.83
N ALA A 384 7.19 5.91 8.76
CA ALA A 384 6.08 5.71 9.69
C ALA A 384 5.89 6.93 10.63
N GLN A 385 4.84 7.72 10.36
CA GLN A 385 4.50 8.94 11.09
C GLN A 385 3.72 8.68 12.39
N GLN A 386 3.70 9.67 13.28
CA GLN A 386 2.73 9.71 14.37
C GLN A 386 1.37 10.14 13.82
N VAL A 387 0.39 9.24 13.89
CA VAL A 387 -0.98 9.45 13.42
C VAL A 387 -1.86 9.80 14.63
N ALA A 388 -2.34 11.04 14.67
CA ALA A 388 -3.35 11.47 15.64
C ALA A 388 -4.73 10.98 15.18
N LEU A 389 -5.43 10.24 16.03
CA LEU A 389 -6.73 9.65 15.72
C LEU A 389 -7.84 10.39 16.47
N LYS A 390 -8.94 10.69 15.76
CA LYS A 390 -10.13 11.33 16.31
C LYS A 390 -11.38 10.61 15.81
N VAL A 391 -12.40 10.51 16.64
CA VAL A 391 -13.73 10.03 16.25
C VAL A 391 -14.76 11.15 16.32
N THR A 392 -15.61 11.26 15.30
CA THR A 392 -16.72 12.23 15.21
C THR A 392 -18.00 11.55 14.72
N GLY A 393 -19.15 12.24 14.82
CA GLY A 393 -20.44 11.71 14.37
C GLY A 393 -21.26 10.99 15.45
N ALA A 394 -20.78 10.96 16.70
CA ALA A 394 -21.53 10.39 17.81
C ALA A 394 -22.79 11.25 18.13
N PRO A 395 -24.00 10.66 18.14
CA PRO A 395 -25.22 11.36 18.54
C PRO A 395 -25.29 11.56 20.06
N THR A 396 -26.29 12.32 20.53
CA THR A 396 -26.59 12.47 21.95
C THR A 396 -26.77 11.10 22.62
N GLY A 397 -26.07 10.88 23.73
CA GLY A 397 -26.11 9.61 24.46
C GLY A 397 -25.03 8.60 24.04
N VAL A 398 -24.30 8.83 22.94
CA VAL A 398 -23.17 8.00 22.53
C VAL A 398 -21.84 8.64 22.93
N THR A 399 -20.97 7.88 23.58
CA THR A 399 -19.58 8.25 23.83
C THR A 399 -18.66 7.31 23.05
N ALA A 400 -17.79 7.87 22.21
CA ALA A 400 -16.80 7.11 21.44
C ALA A 400 -15.39 7.63 21.75
N THR A 401 -14.46 6.73 22.09
CA THR A 401 -13.10 7.07 22.52
C THR A 401 -12.07 6.17 21.86
N LEU A 402 -10.86 6.69 21.63
CA LEU A 402 -9.74 5.98 21.04
C LEU A 402 -8.59 5.93 22.04
N SER A 403 -8.05 4.74 22.29
CA SER A 403 -6.93 4.54 23.21
C SER A 403 -5.89 3.56 22.62
N PRO A 404 -4.66 4.03 22.33
CA PRO A 404 -4.20 5.42 22.43
C PRO A 404 -4.75 6.33 21.32
N ALA A 405 -4.99 7.60 21.61
CA ALA A 405 -5.45 8.59 20.61
C ALA A 405 -4.37 9.01 19.60
N THR A 406 -3.13 8.53 19.74
CA THR A 406 -2.06 8.72 18.78
C THR A 406 -1.22 7.45 18.71
N VAL A 407 -0.96 6.97 17.49
CA VAL A 407 -0.19 5.75 17.22
C VAL A 407 0.87 6.03 16.17
N LYS A 408 1.97 5.29 16.19
CA LYS A 408 2.89 5.28 15.05
C LYS A 408 2.25 4.46 13.91
N ALA A 409 2.30 4.95 12.67
CA ALA A 409 1.77 4.24 11.50
C ALA A 409 2.29 2.80 11.46
N GLY A 410 1.39 1.82 11.33
CA GLY A 410 1.66 0.38 11.49
C GLY A 410 1.19 -0.18 12.83
N ALA A 411 0.87 0.66 13.81
CA ALA A 411 0.29 0.26 15.08
C ALA A 411 -1.25 0.44 15.10
N THR A 412 -1.87 0.00 16.20
CA THR A 412 -3.32 -0.05 16.37
C THR A 412 -3.79 0.77 17.57
N SER A 413 -5.06 1.20 17.54
CA SER A 413 -5.78 1.85 18.64
C SER A 413 -7.11 1.14 18.90
N ALA A 414 -7.50 1.01 20.15
CA ALA A 414 -8.82 0.50 20.51
C ALA A 414 -9.87 1.62 20.42
N LEU A 415 -10.93 1.40 19.64
CA LEU A 415 -12.16 2.21 19.66
C LEU A 415 -13.12 1.61 20.70
N SER A 416 -13.52 2.39 21.70
CA SER A 416 -14.56 2.03 22.67
C SER A 416 -15.76 2.93 22.50
N VAL A 417 -16.94 2.32 22.32
CA VAL A 417 -18.21 3.01 22.12
C VAL A 417 -19.19 2.58 23.20
N THR A 418 -19.76 3.52 23.93
CA THR A 418 -20.80 3.28 24.93
C THR A 418 -22.02 4.14 24.63
N THR A 419 -23.19 3.62 24.99
CA THR A 419 -24.48 4.31 24.86
C THR A 419 -25.08 4.52 26.24
N THR A 420 -25.85 5.59 26.43
CA THR A 420 -26.72 5.74 27.62
C THR A 420 -28.06 5.06 27.38
N SER A 421 -28.82 4.81 28.45
CA SER A 421 -30.19 4.28 28.36
C SER A 421 -31.16 5.20 27.58
N ALA A 422 -30.84 6.49 27.44
CA ALA A 422 -31.61 7.46 26.69
C ALA A 422 -31.20 7.57 25.21
N THR A 423 -30.19 6.80 24.76
CA THR A 423 -29.75 6.82 23.36
C THR A 423 -30.85 6.29 22.47
N ALA A 424 -31.26 7.09 21.48
CA ALA A 424 -32.33 6.71 20.57
C ALA A 424 -31.91 5.50 19.71
N PRO A 425 -32.82 4.56 19.42
CA PRO A 425 -32.57 3.52 18.43
C PRO A 425 -32.33 4.14 17.05
N GLY A 426 -31.35 3.60 16.33
CA GLY A 426 -30.96 4.14 15.03
C GLY A 426 -29.58 3.65 14.60
N THR A 427 -29.22 4.01 13.37
CA THR A 427 -27.91 3.71 12.80
C THR A 427 -27.10 5.00 12.71
N TYR A 428 -25.93 4.99 13.34
CA TYR A 428 -25.07 6.15 13.48
C TYR A 428 -23.68 5.86 12.87
N PRO A 429 -23.30 6.53 11.77
CA PRO A 429 -21.95 6.44 11.25
C PRO A 429 -20.99 7.25 12.13
N LEU A 430 -20.02 6.57 12.72
CA LEU A 430 -18.91 7.20 13.43
C LEU A 430 -17.71 7.27 12.48
N THR A 431 -17.23 8.49 12.21
CA THR A 431 -16.06 8.71 11.35
C THR A 431 -14.82 8.76 12.22
N ILE A 432 -13.89 7.84 11.97
CA ILE A 432 -12.53 7.87 12.51
C ILE A 432 -11.65 8.62 11.51
N THR A 433 -11.00 9.68 11.95
CA THR A 433 -10.02 10.44 11.16
C THR A 433 -8.64 10.23 11.77
N GLY A 434 -7.70 9.75 10.97
CA GLY A 434 -6.27 9.83 11.28
C GLY A 434 -5.66 11.05 10.62
N THR A 435 -4.73 11.72 11.30
CA THR A 435 -4.02 12.89 10.78
C THR A 435 -2.53 12.79 11.11
N ALA A 436 -1.69 12.98 10.10
CA ALA A 436 -0.24 13.12 10.23
C ALA A 436 0.22 14.29 9.35
N GLY A 437 0.74 15.36 9.96
CA GLY A 437 1.08 16.59 9.23
C GLY A 437 -0.13 17.20 8.51
N SER A 438 -0.03 17.38 7.19
CA SER A 438 -1.12 17.85 6.32
C SER A 438 -2.01 16.73 5.74
N THR A 439 -1.65 15.46 5.97
CA THR A 439 -2.35 14.30 5.39
C THR A 439 -3.39 13.77 6.37
N ALA A 440 -4.60 13.49 5.87
CA ALA A 440 -5.69 12.93 6.65
C ALA A 440 -6.43 11.82 5.89
N HIS A 441 -6.70 10.71 6.57
CA HIS A 441 -7.46 9.57 6.05
C HIS A 441 -8.59 9.20 7.01
N THR A 442 -9.65 8.59 6.49
CA THR A 442 -10.83 8.25 7.28
C THR A 442 -11.21 6.79 7.14
N ALA A 443 -11.78 6.25 8.23
CA ALA A 443 -12.49 4.99 8.25
C ALA A 443 -13.83 5.19 8.96
N THR A 444 -14.84 4.42 8.59
CA THR A 444 -16.19 4.54 9.16
C THR A 444 -16.54 3.30 9.97
N PHE A 445 -16.97 3.51 11.21
CA PHE A 445 -17.58 2.48 12.05
C PHE A 445 -19.08 2.74 12.17
N THR A 446 -19.90 1.77 11.77
CA THR A 446 -21.36 1.89 11.84
C THR A 446 -21.89 1.33 13.15
N LEU A 447 -22.39 2.21 14.03
CA LEU A 447 -23.07 1.81 15.26
C LEU A 447 -24.57 1.68 15.02
N THR A 448 -25.14 0.51 15.31
CA THR A 448 -26.59 0.31 15.36
C THR A 448 -27.04 0.24 16.81
N VAL A 449 -27.81 1.22 17.27
CA VAL A 449 -28.49 1.14 18.57
C VAL A 449 -29.80 0.40 18.35
N THR A 450 -29.87 -0.82 18.89
CA THR A 450 -30.97 -1.74 18.67
C THR A 450 -32.19 -1.32 19.49
N GLY A 451 -33.34 -1.36 18.81
CA GLY A 451 -34.63 -1.02 19.37
C GLY A 451 -35.57 -0.74 18.20
N THR A 452 -36.80 -1.21 18.28
CA THR A 452 -37.86 -0.73 17.39
C THR A 452 -38.09 0.74 17.76
N GLY A 453 -37.86 1.66 16.82
CA GLY A 453 -37.95 3.11 17.06
C GLY A 453 -39.07 3.47 18.03
N GLY A 454 -38.68 3.97 19.19
CA GLY A 454 -39.53 4.26 20.33
C GLY A 454 -38.64 4.61 21.51
N GLY A 455 -38.49 5.90 21.78
CA GLY A 455 -37.62 6.42 22.82
C GLY A 455 -37.85 5.71 24.16
N GLY A 456 -36.76 5.40 24.85
CA GLY A 456 -36.80 4.81 26.18
C GLY A 456 -37.66 5.66 27.11
N GLY A 457 -38.77 5.09 27.55
CA GLY A 457 -39.65 5.73 28.53
C GLY A 457 -41.09 5.23 28.58
N GLY A 458 -41.47 4.09 28.00
CA GLY A 458 -42.82 3.54 28.13
C GLY A 458 -43.98 4.52 27.85
N ALA A 459 -43.70 5.59 27.11
CA ALA A 459 -44.59 6.72 26.93
C ALA A 459 -45.02 6.81 25.47
N ILE A 460 -46.20 7.37 25.26
CA ILE A 460 -46.69 7.72 23.93
C ILE A 460 -45.80 8.81 23.36
N VAL A 461 -45.18 8.55 22.21
CA VAL A 461 -44.40 9.56 21.47
C VAL A 461 -45.38 10.44 20.70
N ASN A 462 -45.15 11.75 20.73
CA ASN A 462 -46.06 12.73 20.11
C ASN A 462 -47.51 12.58 20.63
N GLY A 463 -47.69 12.35 21.93
CA GLY A 463 -49.01 12.14 22.54
C GLY A 463 -49.90 13.38 22.57
N GLY A 464 -49.32 14.59 22.55
CA GLY A 464 -50.03 15.86 22.38
C GLY A 464 -49.99 16.41 20.95
N LEU A 465 -49.49 15.66 19.97
CA LEU A 465 -49.56 15.98 18.53
C LEU A 465 -48.89 17.30 18.06
N GLU A 466 -48.25 18.05 18.97
CA GLU A 466 -47.64 19.37 18.71
C GLU A 466 -46.47 19.39 17.72
N THR A 467 -46.03 18.24 17.21
CA THR A 467 -45.06 18.18 16.11
C THR A 467 -45.65 18.55 14.75
N GLY A 468 -46.99 18.67 14.65
CA GLY A 468 -47.71 18.92 13.40
C GLY A 468 -47.65 17.75 12.41
N SER A 469 -47.10 16.62 12.84
CA SER A 469 -46.93 15.40 12.05
C SER A 469 -47.75 14.26 12.65
N LEU A 470 -48.32 13.43 11.78
CA LEU A 470 -48.94 12.16 12.18
C LEU A 470 -47.91 11.20 12.77
N ALA A 471 -46.67 11.18 12.26
CA ALA A 471 -45.66 10.25 12.75
C ALA A 471 -45.36 10.48 14.25
N PRO A 472 -45.24 9.42 15.08
CA PRO A 472 -45.22 7.99 14.74
C PRO A 472 -46.60 7.29 14.78
N TRP A 473 -47.71 8.03 14.87
CA TRP A 473 -49.05 7.45 14.76
C TRP A 473 -49.32 6.98 13.33
N THR A 474 -49.93 5.81 13.22
CA THR A 474 -50.42 5.28 11.95
C THR A 474 -51.94 5.32 11.98
N CYS A 475 -52.54 5.94 10.98
CA CYS A 475 -53.98 6.19 10.93
C CYS A 475 -54.63 5.60 9.68
N ALA A 476 -55.90 5.21 9.81
CA ALA A 476 -56.74 4.86 8.68
C ALA A 476 -56.89 6.05 7.70
N ALA A 477 -57.10 5.74 6.42
CA ALA A 477 -57.21 6.75 5.37
C ALA A 477 -58.30 7.79 5.68
N GLY A 478 -57.95 9.07 5.50
CA GLY A 478 -58.82 10.22 5.79
C GLY A 478 -58.66 10.79 7.21
N SER A 479 -57.98 10.08 8.11
CA SER A 479 -57.63 10.58 9.45
C SER A 479 -56.28 11.32 9.42
N GLY A 480 -56.07 12.28 10.33
CA GLY A 480 -55.01 13.27 10.21
C GLY A 480 -54.69 14.04 11.49
N ILE A 481 -53.90 15.11 11.33
CA ILE A 481 -53.72 16.15 12.36
C ILE A 481 -54.63 17.33 12.02
N THR A 482 -55.38 17.83 13.00
CA THR A 482 -56.17 19.05 12.89
C THR A 482 -55.50 20.20 13.63
N THR A 483 -55.75 21.44 13.17
CA THR A 483 -55.29 22.69 13.79
C THR A 483 -56.43 23.54 14.34
N THR A 484 -57.69 23.17 14.06
CA THR A 484 -58.86 23.96 14.45
C THR A 484 -59.51 23.45 15.73
N THR A 485 -59.15 22.25 16.17
CA THR A 485 -59.75 21.57 17.32
C THR A 485 -58.65 20.92 18.16
N ALA A 486 -58.03 21.68 19.06
CA ALA A 486 -57.02 21.18 20.00
C ALA A 486 -57.54 21.30 21.45
N HIS A 487 -57.12 20.39 22.34
CA HIS A 487 -57.44 20.47 23.77
C HIS A 487 -56.42 21.38 24.46
N THR A 488 -55.14 21.13 24.21
CA THR A 488 -54.05 22.07 24.53
C THR A 488 -53.19 22.29 23.30
N GLY A 489 -52.32 23.30 23.33
CA GLY A 489 -51.43 23.58 22.21
C GLY A 489 -52.16 24.01 20.92
N THR A 490 -51.71 23.47 19.79
CA THR A 490 -52.10 23.89 18.44
C THR A 490 -52.58 22.75 17.55
N HIS A 491 -52.36 21.50 17.95
CA HIS A 491 -52.62 20.33 17.13
C HIS A 491 -53.39 19.26 17.91
N ALA A 492 -54.24 18.51 17.22
CA ALA A 492 -54.81 17.28 17.76
C ALA A 492 -54.97 16.21 16.69
N LEU A 493 -55.17 14.98 17.12
CA LEU A 493 -55.48 13.85 16.26
C LEU A 493 -56.94 13.93 15.81
N GLU A 494 -57.19 13.79 14.52
CA GLU A 494 -58.54 13.66 13.94
C GLU A 494 -58.71 12.27 13.34
N SER A 495 -59.59 11.47 13.94
CA SER A 495 -60.00 10.15 13.44
C SER A 495 -61.31 10.31 12.68
N VAL A 496 -61.33 9.87 11.41
CA VAL A 496 -62.49 9.98 10.51
C VAL A 496 -63.06 8.59 10.21
N PRO A 497 -64.13 8.15 10.92
CA PRO A 497 -64.80 6.90 10.62
C PRO A 497 -65.55 6.92 9.29
N THR A 498 -65.75 5.76 8.69
CA THR A 498 -66.62 5.55 7.53
C THR A 498 -67.71 4.54 7.87
N SER A 499 -68.60 4.23 6.93
CA SER A 499 -69.58 3.15 7.11
C SER A 499 -68.94 1.75 7.25
N SER A 500 -67.66 1.60 6.87
CA SER A 500 -66.95 0.32 6.87
C SER A 500 -65.67 0.29 7.71
N ALA A 501 -65.25 1.42 8.30
CA ALA A 501 -64.07 1.52 9.17
C ALA A 501 -64.28 2.49 10.34
N THR A 502 -63.62 2.25 11.47
CA THR A 502 -63.70 3.10 12.67
C THR A 502 -62.82 4.34 12.63
N GLY A 503 -61.96 4.48 11.60
CA GLY A 503 -61.00 5.59 11.52
C GLY A 503 -59.77 5.42 12.44
N GLN A 504 -59.43 4.18 12.82
CA GLN A 504 -58.42 3.92 13.84
C GLN A 504 -57.05 4.55 13.56
N CYS A 505 -56.54 5.23 14.57
CA CYS A 505 -55.18 5.73 14.69
C CYS A 505 -54.49 5.01 15.85
N GLU A 506 -53.27 4.54 15.62
CA GLU A 506 -52.57 3.70 16.59
C GLU A 506 -51.07 3.95 16.66
N GLN A 507 -50.50 3.59 17.81
CA GLN A 507 -49.05 3.59 18.07
C GLN A 507 -48.69 2.34 18.87
N THR A 508 -47.66 1.62 18.44
CA THR A 508 -47.15 0.47 19.20
C THR A 508 -46.11 0.94 20.22
N LEU A 509 -46.29 0.55 21.48
CA LEU A 509 -45.42 0.86 22.60
C LEU A 509 -44.79 -0.42 23.15
N THR A 510 -43.59 -0.30 23.72
CA THR A 510 -42.98 -1.36 24.54
C THR A 510 -42.83 -0.85 25.97
N LEU A 511 -43.58 -1.43 26.89
CA LEU A 511 -43.60 -1.13 28.33
C LEU A 511 -42.94 -2.26 29.13
N LEU A 512 -42.87 -2.13 30.46
CA LEU A 512 -42.38 -3.23 31.30
C LEU A 512 -43.36 -4.40 31.29
N PRO A 513 -42.92 -5.65 31.03
CA PRO A 513 -43.78 -6.82 31.05
C PRO A 513 -44.52 -7.01 32.38
N LYS A 514 -45.72 -7.57 32.34
CA LYS A 514 -46.55 -7.89 33.53
C LYS A 514 -46.76 -6.70 34.49
N THR A 515 -46.67 -5.47 34.01
CA THR A 515 -46.77 -4.25 34.83
C THR A 515 -48.12 -3.55 34.57
N LYS A 516 -48.68 -2.95 35.62
CA LYS A 516 -49.93 -2.18 35.56
C LYS A 516 -49.64 -0.77 35.07
N TYR A 517 -50.47 -0.28 34.15
CA TYR A 517 -50.42 1.06 33.58
C TYR A 517 -51.83 1.64 33.42
N THR A 518 -51.93 2.94 33.24
CA THR A 518 -53.15 3.62 32.80
C THR A 518 -52.88 4.41 31.53
N LEU A 519 -53.64 4.12 30.47
CA LEU A 519 -53.71 4.96 29.27
C LEU A 519 -54.71 6.08 29.53
N SER A 520 -54.31 7.34 29.39
CA SER A 520 -55.19 8.50 29.53
C SER A 520 -55.08 9.42 28.31
N GLY A 521 -56.17 10.09 27.96
CA GLY A 521 -56.18 11.11 26.90
C GLY A 521 -57.48 11.90 26.92
N TRP A 522 -57.49 13.06 26.31
CA TRP A 522 -58.71 13.85 26.10
C TRP A 522 -59.30 13.49 24.74
N VAL A 523 -60.61 13.24 24.72
CA VAL A 523 -61.34 12.90 23.49
C VAL A 523 -62.55 13.80 23.32
N GLN A 524 -62.94 14.05 22.07
CA GLN A 524 -64.12 14.85 21.70
C GLN A 524 -64.79 14.22 20.47
N GLY A 525 -66.13 14.24 20.44
CA GLY A 525 -66.94 13.72 19.34
C GLY A 525 -67.91 12.62 19.76
N SER A 526 -68.67 12.11 18.79
CA SER A 526 -69.65 11.04 19.00
C SER A 526 -68.96 9.69 19.00
N TYR A 527 -69.02 8.98 20.13
CA TYR A 527 -68.44 7.65 20.34
C TYR A 527 -66.93 7.61 20.07
N ALA A 528 -66.18 8.49 20.75
CA ALA A 528 -64.72 8.52 20.69
C ALA A 528 -64.15 7.48 21.67
N TYR A 529 -63.44 6.48 21.12
CA TYR A 529 -62.81 5.39 21.87
C TYR A 529 -61.31 5.64 22.05
N LEU A 530 -60.80 5.24 23.21
CA LEU A 530 -59.39 5.19 23.55
C LEU A 530 -59.11 3.81 24.16
N GLY A 531 -58.05 3.12 23.73
CA GLY A 531 -57.77 1.80 24.26
C GLY A 531 -56.40 1.23 23.92
N VAL A 532 -56.19 0.00 24.39
CA VAL A 532 -54.99 -0.81 24.14
C VAL A 532 -55.36 -2.19 23.58
N SER A 533 -54.54 -2.71 22.68
CA SER A 533 -54.66 -4.05 22.07
C SER A 533 -53.29 -4.75 21.94
N GLY A 534 -53.28 -5.99 21.44
CA GLY A 534 -52.06 -6.78 21.24
C GLY A 534 -51.63 -7.49 22.52
N GLY A 535 -50.68 -6.93 23.26
CA GLY A 535 -50.20 -7.52 24.52
C GLY A 535 -51.02 -7.15 25.77
N ALA A 536 -52.06 -6.35 25.63
CA ALA A 536 -53.10 -6.11 26.64
C ALA A 536 -54.40 -5.74 25.91
N THR A 537 -55.55 -5.89 26.56
CA THR A 537 -56.84 -5.46 25.99
C THR A 537 -57.63 -4.69 27.03
N ALA A 538 -57.86 -3.41 26.78
CA ALA A 538 -58.74 -2.55 27.57
C ALA A 538 -59.15 -1.34 26.73
N SER A 539 -60.35 -0.81 26.95
CA SER A 539 -60.82 0.40 26.27
C SER A 539 -61.83 1.17 27.12
N GLY A 540 -61.97 2.45 26.81
CA GLY A 540 -62.99 3.35 27.33
C GLY A 540 -63.44 4.30 26.22
N TRP A 541 -64.58 4.96 26.42
CA TRP A 541 -65.11 5.88 25.41
C TRP A 541 -65.91 7.01 26.04
N ALA A 542 -66.09 8.09 25.28
CA ALA A 542 -66.99 9.18 25.60
C ALA A 542 -67.78 9.62 24.35
N SER A 543 -68.99 10.16 24.57
CA SER A 543 -69.77 10.87 23.56
C SER A 543 -70.04 12.28 24.06
N SER A 544 -69.25 13.24 23.60
CA SER A 544 -69.38 14.63 24.04
C SER A 544 -68.95 15.60 22.95
N GLY A 545 -69.69 16.72 22.83
CA GLY A 545 -69.29 17.85 22.00
C GLY A 545 -68.14 18.67 22.58
N THR A 546 -67.71 18.39 23.82
CA THR A 546 -66.57 19.03 24.49
C THR A 546 -65.54 17.97 24.89
N TRP A 547 -64.28 18.40 25.03
CA TRP A 547 -63.19 17.53 25.50
C TRP A 547 -63.53 16.84 26.83
N THR A 548 -63.36 15.53 26.84
CA THR A 548 -63.64 14.65 27.98
C THR A 548 -62.44 13.74 28.19
N LYS A 549 -61.90 13.70 29.40
CA LYS A 549 -60.76 12.81 29.71
C LYS A 549 -61.24 11.37 29.85
N VAL A 550 -60.66 10.47 29.06
CA VAL A 550 -60.83 9.01 29.17
C VAL A 550 -59.58 8.43 29.82
N SER A 551 -59.76 7.43 30.69
CA SER A 551 -58.65 6.73 31.36
C SER A 551 -58.93 5.24 31.45
N VAL A 552 -57.98 4.44 31.01
CA VAL A 552 -58.12 3.01 30.75
C VAL A 552 -56.98 2.27 31.45
N PRO A 553 -57.23 1.62 32.60
CA PRO A 553 -56.21 0.81 33.26
C PRO A 553 -55.99 -0.50 32.49
N PHE A 554 -54.74 -0.92 32.37
CA PHE A 554 -54.36 -2.19 31.75
C PHE A 554 -53.13 -2.80 32.41
N THR A 555 -52.88 -4.08 32.13
CA THR A 555 -51.64 -4.77 32.54
C THR A 555 -51.04 -5.41 31.31
N THR A 556 -49.78 -5.10 31.02
CA THR A 556 -49.09 -5.67 29.85
C THR A 556 -48.86 -7.17 29.99
N GLY A 557 -48.88 -7.88 28.87
CA GLY A 557 -48.48 -9.27 28.76
C GLY A 557 -46.97 -9.50 28.94
N THR A 558 -46.52 -10.68 28.56
CA THR A 558 -45.14 -11.15 28.76
C THR A 558 -44.09 -10.43 27.91
N SER A 559 -44.48 -9.85 26.76
CA SER A 559 -43.58 -9.08 25.90
C SER A 559 -43.43 -7.61 26.34
N GLY A 560 -44.37 -7.09 27.14
CA GLY A 560 -44.45 -5.65 27.42
C GLY A 560 -44.99 -4.81 26.24
N THR A 561 -45.13 -5.38 25.04
CA THR A 561 -45.58 -4.67 23.84
C THR A 561 -47.09 -4.53 23.81
N VAL A 562 -47.61 -3.32 23.62
CA VAL A 562 -49.04 -3.01 23.47
C VAL A 562 -49.24 -2.02 22.33
N THR A 563 -50.39 -2.06 21.67
CA THR A 563 -50.79 -1.04 20.70
C THR A 563 -51.82 -0.14 21.35
N VAL A 564 -51.50 1.14 21.55
CA VAL A 564 -52.48 2.15 21.98
C VAL A 564 -53.22 2.65 20.74
N TYR A 565 -54.51 2.92 20.86
CA TYR A 565 -55.33 3.38 19.74
C TYR A 565 -56.39 4.38 20.15
N LEU A 566 -56.79 5.19 19.16
CA LEU A 566 -57.96 6.06 19.19
C LEU A 566 -58.78 5.84 17.92
N HIS A 567 -60.10 5.74 18.05
CA HIS A 567 -61.00 5.60 16.90
C HIS A 567 -62.40 6.14 17.21
N GLY A 568 -63.20 6.41 16.17
CA GLY A 568 -64.62 6.73 16.30
C GLY A 568 -65.50 5.50 16.06
N TRP A 569 -66.79 5.71 15.78
CA TRP A 569 -67.72 4.61 15.48
C TRP A 569 -68.20 4.65 14.04
N TYR A 570 -68.50 3.47 13.49
CA TYR A 570 -68.94 3.31 12.10
C TYR A 570 -70.09 4.27 11.74
N GLY A 571 -69.92 4.97 10.63
CA GLY A 571 -70.91 5.92 10.09
C GLY A 571 -71.18 7.16 10.96
N GLN A 572 -70.38 7.39 12.01
CA GLN A 572 -70.44 8.62 12.81
C GLN A 572 -69.46 9.69 12.29
N GLY A 573 -69.63 10.93 12.76
CA GLY A 573 -68.72 12.03 12.45
C GLY A 573 -67.32 11.82 13.01
N ALA A 574 -66.38 12.68 12.61
CA ALA A 574 -65.01 12.66 13.09
C ALA A 574 -64.95 12.79 14.62
N VAL A 575 -63.94 12.15 15.21
CA VAL A 575 -63.61 12.28 16.63
C VAL A 575 -62.18 12.75 16.78
N HIS A 576 -61.91 13.47 17.86
CA HIS A 576 -60.61 14.07 18.12
C HIS A 576 -59.96 13.48 19.38
N GLY A 577 -58.64 13.44 19.38
CA GLY A 577 -57.82 12.95 20.47
C GLY A 577 -56.62 13.84 20.73
N ASP A 578 -56.35 14.14 22.00
CA ASP A 578 -55.24 15.00 22.39
C ASP A 578 -54.70 14.65 23.79
N ASP A 579 -53.47 15.08 24.09
CA ASP A 579 -52.76 14.87 25.36
C ASP A 579 -52.74 13.41 25.84
N LEU A 580 -52.45 12.47 24.91
CA LEU A 580 -52.40 11.05 25.18
C LEU A 580 -51.13 10.66 25.96
N THR A 581 -51.31 9.92 27.05
CA THR A 581 -50.25 9.51 27.96
C THR A 581 -50.45 8.08 28.47
N VAL A 582 -49.34 7.41 28.82
CA VAL A 582 -49.34 6.13 29.54
C VAL A 582 -48.48 6.34 30.78
N GLY A 583 -49.00 5.96 31.95
CA GLY A 583 -48.33 6.15 33.25
C GLY A 583 -48.70 5.13 34.31
#